data_AF-A0A376TH91-F1
#
_entry.id   AF-A0A376TH91-F1
#
_cell.length_a   1.000
_cell.length_b   1.000
_cell.length_c   1.000
_cell.angle_alpha   90.00
_cell.angle_beta   90.00
_cell.angle_gamma   90.00
#
_symmetry.space_group_name_H-M   'P 1'
#
loop_
_entity.id
_entity.type
_entity.pdbx_description
1 polymer ?
#
loop_
_entity_poly.entity_id
_entity_poly.type
_entity_poly.pdbx_seq_one_letter_code
_entity_poly.pdbx_strand_id
1 'polypeptide(L)'
;MLSLKPVLPTYITPDFSFAHSLSVALPLFLVTMASQNAPGIAAMKAAGYSAPVSPLIVFTGLLALVFSPFGVYSVGIAAITAAICQSPEAHPDKDQRWLAAAVAGIFYLIAGLFGSAITGMMAALPVSWIQMLAGLALLSTIGGSLYQALHNERERDAAVVAFLVTASGLTLVGIGSAFWGLIAGGVCYVVLNLIADRNRY
;
A
#
# COMPACT_ATOMS: atom_id res chain seq x y z
N MET A 1 -4.48 -11.38 -31.33
CA MET A 1 -3.97 -10.04 -31.71
C MET A 1 -4.14 -9.12 -30.51
N LEU A 2 -3.08 -8.50 -30.01
CA LEU A 2 -3.21 -7.47 -28.97
C LEU A 2 -3.98 -6.28 -29.54
N SER A 3 -5.14 -5.96 -28.98
CA SER A 3 -5.90 -4.78 -29.37
C SER A 3 -5.37 -3.57 -28.60
N LEU A 4 -4.66 -2.68 -29.29
CA LEU A 4 -4.15 -1.41 -28.73
C LEU A 4 -5.26 -0.35 -28.69
N LYS A 5 -6.35 -0.64 -27.97
CA LYS A 5 -7.44 0.32 -27.77
C LYS A 5 -7.24 1.04 -26.43
N PRO A 6 -7.29 2.38 -26.41
CA PRO A 6 -7.23 3.13 -25.17
C PRO A 6 -8.38 2.72 -24.25
N VAL A 7 -8.08 2.49 -22.97
CA VAL A 7 -9.12 2.21 -21.97
C VAL A 7 -9.64 3.54 -21.43
N LEU A 8 -10.94 3.75 -21.57
CA LEU A 8 -11.63 4.87 -20.93
C LEU A 8 -12.13 4.45 -19.55
N PRO A 9 -12.11 5.35 -18.56
CA PRO A 9 -12.64 5.07 -17.24
C PRO A 9 -14.15 4.78 -17.33
N THR A 10 -14.57 3.62 -16.84
CA THR A 10 -15.99 3.24 -16.76
C THR A 10 -16.51 3.50 -15.37
N TYR A 11 -17.68 4.13 -15.28
CA TYR A 11 -18.34 4.35 -14.00
C TYR A 11 -18.86 3.03 -13.44
N ILE A 12 -18.46 2.70 -12.22
CA ILE A 12 -18.90 1.57 -11.40
C ILE A 12 -19.73 2.16 -10.27
N THR A 13 -20.99 1.76 -10.17
CA THR A 13 -21.87 2.22 -9.09
C THR A 13 -21.33 1.72 -7.75
N PRO A 14 -21.07 2.60 -6.77
CA PRO A 14 -20.59 2.18 -5.46
C PRO A 14 -21.59 1.25 -4.77
N ASP A 15 -21.10 0.10 -4.30
CA ASP A 15 -21.83 -0.81 -3.43
C ASP A 15 -21.18 -0.81 -2.05
N PHE A 16 -21.98 -0.51 -1.03
CA PHE A 16 -21.49 -0.37 0.34
C PHE A 16 -21.76 -1.64 1.14
N SER A 17 -20.69 -2.27 1.60
CA SER A 17 -20.74 -3.46 2.44
C SER A 17 -19.90 -3.26 3.68
N PHE A 18 -20.53 -3.34 4.84
CA PHE A 18 -19.85 -3.25 6.13
C PHE A 18 -18.77 -4.33 6.29
N ALA A 19 -19.06 -5.55 5.83
CA ALA A 19 -18.09 -6.65 5.85
C ALA A 19 -16.87 -6.34 4.97
N HIS A 20 -17.05 -5.78 3.77
CA HIS A 20 -15.93 -5.38 2.90
C HIS A 20 -15.15 -4.18 3.47
N SER A 21 -15.83 -3.23 4.13
CA SER A 21 -15.18 -2.12 4.80
C SER A 21 -14.21 -2.59 5.89
N LEU A 22 -14.61 -3.56 6.71
CA LEU A 22 -13.72 -4.12 7.74
C LEU A 22 -12.68 -5.07 7.15
N SER A 23 -13.09 -5.95 6.23
CA SER A 23 -12.23 -7.02 5.74
C SER A 23 -11.14 -6.55 4.78
N VAL A 24 -11.37 -5.44 4.06
CA VAL A 24 -10.49 -4.99 2.97
C VAL A 24 -10.13 -3.52 3.13
N ALA A 25 -11.12 -2.62 3.25
CA ALA A 25 -10.84 -1.19 3.24
C ALA A 25 -9.99 -0.74 4.44
N LEU A 26 -10.33 -1.20 5.65
CA LEU A 26 -9.57 -0.87 6.85
C LEU A 26 -8.12 -1.42 6.81
N PRO A 27 -7.87 -2.71 6.49
CA PRO A 27 -6.51 -3.21 6.31
C PRO A 27 -5.70 -2.45 5.25
N LEU A 28 -6.29 -2.18 4.08
CA LEU A 28 -5.60 -1.44 3.01
C LEU A 28 -5.29 0.01 3.42
N PHE A 29 -6.21 0.66 4.15
CA PHE A 29 -5.97 2.00 4.71
C PHE A 29 -4.77 1.98 5.66
N LEU A 30 -4.76 1.06 6.63
CA LEU A 30 -3.66 0.96 7.60
C LEU A 30 -2.32 0.64 6.92
N VAL A 31 -2.31 -0.29 5.96
CA VAL A 31 -1.11 -0.60 5.16
C VAL A 31 -0.65 0.63 4.38
N THR A 32 -1.56 1.36 3.74
CA THR A 32 -1.21 2.59 2.99
C THR A 32 -0.62 3.65 3.91
N MET A 33 -1.22 3.85 5.09
CA MET A 33 -0.73 4.83 6.06
C MET A 33 0.65 4.46 6.61
N ALA A 34 0.83 3.20 7.02
CA ALA A 34 2.04 2.72 7.67
C ALA A 34 3.22 2.53 6.70
N SER A 35 2.98 1.94 5.53
CA SER A 35 4.07 1.57 4.59
C SER A 35 4.39 2.64 3.56
N GLN A 36 3.43 3.53 3.24
CA GLN A 36 3.59 4.50 2.15
C GLN A 36 3.56 5.93 2.68
N ASN A 37 2.47 6.35 3.31
CA ASN A 37 2.32 7.76 3.71
C ASN A 37 3.33 8.17 4.78
N ALA A 38 3.48 7.41 5.87
CA ALA A 38 4.40 7.76 6.94
C ALA A 38 5.88 7.77 6.48
N PRO A 39 6.41 6.72 5.79
CA PRO A 39 7.77 6.75 5.26
C PRO A 39 7.95 7.82 4.17
N GLY A 40 6.94 8.06 3.33
CA GLY A 40 6.98 9.10 2.31
C GLY A 40 7.10 10.50 2.90
N ILE A 41 6.36 10.80 3.97
CA ILE A 41 6.49 12.05 4.72
C ILE A 41 7.85 12.17 5.39
N ALA A 42 8.36 11.07 5.98
CA ALA A 42 9.68 11.05 6.59
C ALA A 42 10.78 11.34 5.55
N ALA A 43 10.69 10.73 4.35
CA ALA A 43 11.58 10.99 3.23
C ALA A 43 11.52 12.46 2.77
N MET A 44 10.30 13.03 2.64
CA MET A 44 10.13 14.45 2.32
C MET A 44 10.82 15.37 3.33
N LYS A 45 10.63 15.10 4.62
CA LYS A 45 11.30 15.88 5.68
C LYS A 45 12.81 15.72 5.63
N ALA A 46 13.32 14.51 5.38
CA ALA A 46 14.75 14.23 5.24
C ALA A 46 15.38 14.94 4.03
N ALA A 47 14.64 15.06 2.93
CA ALA A 47 15.01 15.88 1.77
C ALA A 47 14.84 17.40 2.01
N GLY A 48 14.39 17.78 3.21
CA GLY A 48 14.20 19.16 3.66
C GLY A 48 12.95 19.84 3.10
N TYR A 49 11.94 19.10 2.64
CA TYR A 49 10.64 19.66 2.24
C TYR A 49 9.70 19.75 3.45
N SER A 50 9.20 20.94 3.75
CA SER A 50 8.27 21.22 4.83
C SER A 50 6.83 21.31 4.32
N ALA A 51 6.27 20.17 3.89
CA ALA A 51 4.86 20.12 3.48
C ALA A 51 3.93 19.84 4.67
N PRO A 52 2.77 20.51 4.76
CA PRO A 52 1.81 20.24 5.82
C PRO A 52 1.17 18.86 5.59
N VAL A 53 1.34 17.96 6.56
CA VAL A 53 0.92 16.54 6.44
C VAL A 53 -0.59 16.41 6.28
N SER A 54 -1.39 17.06 7.13
CA SER A 54 -2.84 16.88 7.12
C SER A 54 -3.48 17.29 5.78
N PRO A 55 -3.14 18.46 5.18
CA PRO A 55 -3.60 18.80 3.84
C PRO A 55 -3.22 17.78 2.76
N LEU A 56 -2.00 17.23 2.79
CA LEU A 56 -1.58 16.21 1.83
C LEU A 56 -2.44 14.96 1.93
N ILE A 57 -2.64 14.45 3.15
CA ILE A 57 -3.45 13.24 3.39
C ILE A 57 -4.92 13.46 3.00
N VAL A 58 -5.48 14.61 3.35
CA VAL A 58 -6.86 14.98 2.97
C VAL A 58 -6.99 15.04 1.45
N PHE A 59 -6.05 15.69 0.77
CA PHE A 59 -6.07 15.80 -0.69
C PHE A 59 -5.98 14.43 -1.38
N THR A 60 -5.06 13.57 -0.95
CA THR A 60 -4.97 12.21 -1.50
C THR A 60 -6.23 11.38 -1.20
N GLY A 61 -6.83 11.54 -0.02
CA GLY A 61 -8.07 10.87 0.34
C GLY A 61 -9.26 11.33 -0.51
N LEU A 62 -9.37 12.65 -0.78
CA LEU A 62 -10.39 13.19 -1.66
C LEU A 62 -10.23 12.70 -3.10
N LEU A 63 -8.99 12.63 -3.62
CA LEU A 63 -8.73 12.04 -4.93
C LEU A 63 -9.14 10.57 -4.97
N ALA A 64 -8.77 9.78 -3.96
CA ALA A 64 -9.19 8.38 -3.88
C ALA A 64 -10.73 8.25 -3.88
N LEU A 65 -11.42 9.08 -3.11
CA LEU A 65 -12.90 9.09 -3.06
C LEU A 65 -13.51 9.43 -4.41
N VAL A 66 -13.05 10.51 -5.06
CA VAL A 66 -13.56 10.96 -6.37
C VAL A 66 -13.31 9.92 -7.46
N PHE A 67 -12.15 9.27 -7.44
CA PHE A 67 -11.79 8.27 -8.45
C PHE A 67 -12.24 6.84 -8.12
N SER A 68 -12.78 6.59 -6.92
CA SER A 68 -13.24 5.26 -6.51
C SER A 68 -14.30 4.65 -7.43
N PRO A 69 -15.29 5.40 -7.96
CA PRO A 69 -16.24 4.83 -8.93
C PRO A 69 -15.61 4.47 -10.28
N PHE A 70 -14.36 4.87 -10.53
CA PHE A 70 -13.62 4.55 -11.74
C PHE A 70 -12.56 3.46 -11.52
N GLY A 71 -12.65 2.74 -10.40
CA GLY A 71 -11.78 1.60 -10.08
C GLY A 71 -10.51 1.95 -9.28
N VAL A 72 -10.33 3.20 -8.85
CA VAL A 72 -9.22 3.59 -7.98
C VAL A 72 -9.50 3.18 -6.54
N TYR A 73 -8.73 2.24 -6.00
CA TYR A 73 -8.91 1.76 -4.62
C TYR A 73 -8.10 2.55 -3.58
N SER A 74 -7.03 3.24 -3.98
CA SER A 74 -6.17 4.01 -3.08
C SER A 74 -5.38 5.08 -3.83
N VAL A 75 -5.16 6.22 -3.18
CA VAL A 75 -4.24 7.28 -3.60
C VAL A 75 -3.45 7.70 -2.36
N GLY A 76 -2.14 7.79 -2.49
CA GLY A 76 -1.25 8.12 -1.38
C GLY A 76 0.14 8.51 -1.85
N ILE A 77 1.03 8.75 -0.89
CA ILE A 77 2.42 9.11 -1.16
C ILE A 77 3.20 7.84 -1.47
N ALA A 78 3.65 7.68 -2.72
CA ALA A 78 4.50 6.55 -3.10
C ALA A 78 5.91 6.75 -2.53
N ALA A 79 6.20 6.26 -1.33
CA ALA A 79 7.42 6.59 -0.57
C ALA A 79 8.72 6.37 -1.37
N ILE A 80 8.83 5.24 -2.06
CA ILE A 80 10.02 4.88 -2.85
C ILE A 80 10.20 5.84 -4.02
N THR A 81 9.15 6.01 -4.84
CA THR A 81 9.18 6.92 -5.99
C THR A 81 9.41 8.36 -5.55
N ALA A 82 8.80 8.77 -4.45
CA ALA A 82 8.98 10.10 -3.87
C ALA A 82 10.45 10.34 -3.48
N ALA A 83 11.12 9.38 -2.83
CA ALA A 83 12.53 9.49 -2.50
C ALA A 83 13.42 9.65 -3.76
N ILE A 84 13.14 8.90 -4.82
CA ILE A 84 13.86 9.02 -6.10
C ILE A 84 13.64 10.41 -6.72
N CYS A 85 12.39 10.85 -6.83
CA CYS A 85 12.06 12.14 -7.44
C CYS A 85 12.60 13.34 -6.64
N GLN A 86 12.84 13.18 -5.34
CA GLN A 86 13.36 14.24 -4.47
C GLN A 86 14.89 14.24 -4.38
N SER A 87 15.57 13.27 -4.99
CA SER A 87 17.03 13.17 -5.02
C SER A 87 17.66 14.38 -5.74
N PRO A 88 18.86 14.83 -5.33
CA PRO A 88 19.67 15.78 -6.11
C PRO A 88 19.97 15.33 -7.54
N GLU A 89 19.92 14.03 -7.84
CA GLU A 89 20.07 13.51 -9.21
C GLU A 89 18.89 13.87 -10.12
N ALA A 90 17.70 14.10 -9.55
CA ALA A 90 16.50 14.43 -10.32
C ALA A 90 16.56 15.85 -10.90
N HIS A 91 17.07 16.80 -10.11
CA HIS A 91 17.35 18.17 -10.55
C HIS A 91 18.28 18.88 -9.54
N PRO A 92 19.27 19.69 -10.00
CA PRO A 92 20.16 20.44 -9.10
C PRO A 92 19.40 21.42 -8.21
N ASP A 93 18.49 22.19 -8.80
CA ASP A 93 17.56 23.05 -8.07
C ASP A 93 16.46 22.22 -7.40
N LYS A 94 16.38 22.35 -6.07
CA LYS A 94 15.43 21.66 -5.21
C LYS A 94 13.97 22.00 -5.53
N ASP A 95 13.70 23.23 -5.93
CA ASP A 95 12.32 23.70 -6.20
C ASP A 95 11.81 23.27 -7.58
N GLN A 96 12.66 22.62 -8.38
CA GLN A 96 12.32 22.06 -9.69
C GLN A 96 12.22 20.53 -9.67
N ARG A 97 12.52 19.86 -8.55
CA ARG A 97 12.50 18.38 -8.49
C ARG A 97 11.11 17.77 -8.68
N TRP A 98 10.04 18.55 -8.45
CA TRP A 98 8.67 18.10 -8.72
C TRP A 98 8.45 17.76 -10.21
N LEU A 99 9.26 18.28 -11.13
CA LEU A 99 9.18 17.91 -12.56
C LEU A 99 9.42 16.41 -12.75
N ALA A 100 10.33 15.80 -11.98
CA ALA A 100 10.56 14.36 -12.05
C ALA A 100 9.29 13.56 -11.69
N ALA A 101 8.58 14.00 -10.65
CA ALA A 101 7.31 13.39 -10.25
C ALA A 101 6.21 13.62 -11.30
N ALA A 102 6.15 14.82 -11.89
CA ALA A 102 5.17 15.15 -12.94
C ALA A 102 5.39 14.30 -14.20
N VAL A 103 6.64 14.17 -14.65
CA VAL A 103 7.02 13.34 -15.79
C VAL A 103 6.73 11.86 -15.52
N ALA A 104 7.07 11.35 -14.33
CA ALA A 104 6.70 10.00 -13.91
C ALA A 104 5.17 9.79 -13.95
N GLY A 105 4.40 10.76 -13.47
CA GLY A 105 2.94 10.76 -13.56
C GLY A 105 2.42 10.69 -14.99
N ILE A 106 2.99 11.47 -15.92
CA ILE A 106 2.65 11.41 -17.35
C ILE A 106 2.92 10.01 -17.92
N PHE A 107 4.07 9.42 -17.62
CA PHE A 107 4.37 8.05 -18.06
C PHE A 107 3.43 7.01 -17.45
N TYR A 108 3.03 7.16 -16.19
CA TYR A 108 2.01 6.30 -15.58
C TYR A 108 0.63 6.46 -16.22
N LEU A 109 0.23 7.67 -16.60
CA LEU A 109 -1.02 7.90 -17.33
C LEU A 109 -0.98 7.26 -18.73
N ILE A 110 0.14 7.37 -19.45
CA ILE A 110 0.34 6.70 -20.74
C ILE A 110 0.26 5.18 -20.54
N ALA A 111 0.97 4.62 -19.55
CA ALA A 111 0.91 3.19 -19.25
C ALA A 111 -0.51 2.73 -18.89
N GLY A 112 -1.25 3.53 -18.11
CA GLY A 112 -2.64 3.28 -17.75
C GLY A 112 -3.58 3.27 -18.96
N LEU A 113 -3.37 4.16 -19.94
CA LEU A 113 -4.14 4.19 -21.18
C LEU A 113 -4.03 2.88 -21.97
N PHE A 114 -2.85 2.25 -21.91
CA PHE A 114 -2.57 0.94 -22.50
C PHE A 114 -2.78 -0.23 -21.52
N GLY A 115 -3.53 -0.02 -20.43
CA GLY A 115 -3.80 -1.06 -19.44
C GLY A 115 -4.48 -2.31 -20.02
N SER A 116 -5.32 -2.17 -21.05
CA SER A 116 -5.92 -3.29 -21.78
C SER A 116 -4.89 -4.20 -22.45
N ALA A 117 -3.81 -3.64 -22.98
CA ALA A 117 -2.73 -4.39 -23.60
C ALA A 117 -1.96 -5.20 -22.54
N ILE A 118 -1.70 -4.59 -21.37
CA ILE A 118 -1.05 -5.25 -20.23
C ILE A 118 -1.92 -6.40 -19.72
N THR A 119 -3.19 -6.14 -19.45
CA THR A 119 -4.14 -7.17 -19.00
C THR A 119 -4.34 -8.27 -20.03
N GLY A 120 -4.39 -7.93 -21.33
CA GLY A 120 -4.49 -8.90 -22.42
C GLY A 120 -3.25 -9.79 -22.54
N MET A 121 -2.05 -9.24 -22.30
CA MET A 121 -0.81 -10.02 -22.26
C MET A 121 -0.79 -10.97 -21.06
N MET A 122 -1.24 -10.51 -19.88
CA MET A 122 -1.38 -11.37 -18.70
C MET A 122 -2.40 -12.49 -18.94
N ALA A 123 -3.55 -12.19 -19.56
CA ALA A 123 -4.57 -13.18 -19.90
C ALA A 123 -4.12 -14.23 -20.94
N ALA A 124 -3.05 -13.96 -21.70
CA ALA A 124 -2.46 -14.91 -22.63
C ALA A 124 -1.52 -15.93 -21.95
N LEU A 125 -1.09 -15.66 -20.70
CA LEU A 125 -0.23 -16.56 -19.93
C LEU A 125 -1.06 -17.61 -19.18
N PRO A 126 -0.54 -18.83 -18.98
CA PRO A 126 -1.14 -19.79 -18.05
C PRO A 126 -1.23 -19.20 -16.65
N VAL A 127 -2.31 -19.49 -15.92
CA VAL A 127 -2.53 -19.00 -14.54
C VAL A 127 -1.35 -19.30 -13.61
N SER A 128 -0.72 -20.47 -13.76
CA SER A 128 0.45 -20.87 -12.99
C SER A 128 1.67 -19.94 -13.20
N TRP A 129 1.83 -19.38 -14.39
CA TRP A 129 2.93 -18.44 -14.69
C TRP A 129 2.67 -17.09 -14.04
N ILE A 130 1.41 -16.62 -14.05
CA ILE A 130 1.02 -15.39 -13.37
C ILE A 130 1.25 -15.53 -11.86
N GLN A 131 0.83 -16.65 -11.27
CA GLN A 131 1.05 -16.95 -9.85
C GLN A 131 2.54 -17.02 -9.49
N MET A 132 3.35 -17.67 -10.33
CA MET A 132 4.80 -17.73 -10.13
C MET A 132 5.44 -16.34 -10.17
N LEU A 133 5.12 -15.53 -11.19
CA LEU A 133 5.64 -14.17 -11.32
C LEU A 133 5.20 -13.29 -10.14
N ALA A 134 3.94 -13.38 -9.73
CA ALA A 134 3.43 -12.67 -8.56
C ALA A 134 4.17 -13.10 -7.28
N GLY A 135 4.37 -14.40 -7.07
CA GLY A 135 5.11 -14.92 -5.91
C GLY A 135 6.57 -14.46 -5.88
N LEU A 136 7.27 -14.52 -7.01
CA LEU A 136 8.66 -14.04 -7.13
C LEU A 136 8.76 -12.52 -6.91
N ALA A 137 7.82 -11.74 -7.44
CA ALA A 137 7.78 -10.29 -7.24
C ALA A 137 7.51 -9.92 -5.77
N LEU A 138 6.74 -10.73 -5.05
CA LEU A 138 6.44 -10.51 -3.63
C LEU A 138 7.51 -11.05 -2.67
N LEU A 139 8.41 -11.93 -3.12
CA LEU A 139 9.39 -12.59 -2.26
C LEU A 139 10.29 -11.60 -1.52
N SER A 140 10.82 -10.59 -2.23
CA SER A 140 11.65 -9.54 -1.64
C SER A 140 10.86 -8.66 -0.66
N THR A 141 9.60 -8.35 -1.01
CA THR A 141 8.70 -7.55 -0.17
C THR A 141 8.36 -8.27 1.13
N ILE A 142 8.06 -9.58 1.06
CA ILE A 142 7.78 -10.42 2.22
C ILE A 142 9.03 -10.52 3.10
N GLY A 143 10.19 -10.80 2.51
CA GLY A 143 11.46 -10.90 3.24
C GLY A 143 11.80 -9.60 3.99
N GLY A 144 11.72 -8.46 3.31
CA GLY A 144 11.94 -7.15 3.91
C GLY A 144 10.92 -6.81 5.00
N SER A 145 9.63 -7.10 4.77
CA SER A 145 8.57 -6.82 5.75
C SER A 145 8.70 -7.69 7.00
N LEU A 146 9.04 -8.98 6.86
CA LEU A 146 9.30 -9.86 8.00
C LEU A 146 10.54 -9.44 8.76
N TYR A 147 11.63 -9.08 8.06
CA TYR A 147 12.84 -8.57 8.70
C TYR A 147 12.55 -7.34 9.58
N GLN A 148 11.79 -6.38 9.04
CA GLN A 148 11.41 -5.16 9.78
C GLN A 148 10.45 -5.46 10.93
N ALA A 149 9.40 -6.25 10.68
CA ALA A 149 8.37 -6.57 11.68
C ALA A 149 8.93 -7.37 12.86
N LEU A 150 9.94 -8.20 12.62
CA LEU A 150 10.60 -9.00 13.65
C LEU A 150 11.85 -8.32 14.22
N HIS A 151 12.16 -7.08 13.85
CA HIS A 151 13.39 -6.42 14.30
C HIS A 151 13.36 -6.16 15.82
N ASN A 152 12.26 -5.57 16.31
CA ASN A 152 12.09 -5.19 17.71
C ASN A 152 11.65 -6.37 18.58
N GLU A 153 12.51 -6.81 19.49
CA GLU A 153 12.30 -7.98 20.36
C GLU A 153 10.97 -7.99 21.12
N ARG A 154 10.50 -6.81 21.56
CA ARG A 154 9.25 -6.69 22.32
C ARG A 154 8.00 -6.93 21.50
N GLU A 155 8.10 -6.73 20.19
CA GLU A 155 6.96 -6.69 19.28
C GLU A 155 6.91 -7.94 18.40
N ARG A 156 7.97 -8.78 18.44
CA ARG A 156 8.14 -9.99 17.62
C ARG A 156 6.96 -10.93 17.70
N ASP A 157 6.55 -11.31 18.91
CA ASP A 157 5.47 -12.29 19.10
C ASP A 157 4.14 -11.77 18.51
N ALA A 158 3.84 -10.49 18.75
CA ALA A 158 2.66 -9.84 18.18
C ALA A 158 2.70 -9.79 16.64
N ALA A 159 3.87 -9.49 16.07
CA ALA A 159 4.07 -9.49 14.62
C ALA A 159 3.90 -10.89 14.00
N VAL A 160 4.44 -11.93 14.66
CA VAL A 160 4.26 -13.33 14.24
C VAL A 160 2.78 -13.73 14.28
N VAL A 161 2.06 -13.38 15.35
CA VAL A 161 0.62 -13.66 15.47
C VAL A 161 -0.16 -12.95 14.35
N ALA A 162 0.12 -11.67 14.10
CA ALA A 162 -0.51 -10.91 13.02
C ALA A 162 -0.30 -11.59 11.65
N PHE A 163 0.94 -12.01 11.38
CA PHE A 163 1.32 -12.68 10.14
C PHE A 163 0.61 -14.03 9.98
N LEU A 164 0.68 -14.90 10.98
CA LEU A 164 0.10 -16.24 10.92
C LEU A 164 -1.43 -16.20 10.77
N VAL A 165 -2.10 -15.32 11.52
CA VAL A 165 -3.55 -15.16 11.38
C VAL A 165 -3.91 -14.63 10.00
N THR A 166 -3.17 -13.64 9.47
CA THR A 166 -3.39 -13.14 8.11
C THR A 166 -3.19 -14.22 7.05
N ALA A 167 -2.11 -15.00 7.17
CA ALA A 167 -1.73 -16.06 6.23
C ALA A 167 -2.64 -17.29 6.29
N SER A 168 -3.42 -17.45 7.36
CA SER A 168 -4.30 -18.62 7.56
C SER A 168 -5.46 -18.73 6.57
N GLY A 169 -5.84 -17.64 5.90
CA GLY A 169 -7.06 -17.59 5.07
C GLY A 169 -8.37 -17.65 5.85
N LEU A 170 -8.32 -17.56 7.19
CA LEU A 170 -9.47 -17.55 8.07
C LEU A 170 -10.51 -16.51 7.67
N THR A 171 -11.78 -16.88 7.68
CA THR A 171 -12.91 -15.95 7.57
C THR A 171 -13.84 -16.18 8.74
N LEU A 172 -14.07 -15.15 9.55
CA LEU A 172 -15.01 -15.20 10.69
C LEU A 172 -16.06 -14.12 10.51
N VAL A 173 -17.34 -14.50 10.65
CA VAL A 173 -18.48 -13.58 10.56
C VAL A 173 -18.50 -12.79 9.23
N GLY A 174 -18.04 -13.42 8.13
CA GLY A 174 -17.94 -12.78 6.82
C GLY A 174 -16.79 -11.78 6.67
N ILE A 175 -15.90 -11.68 7.66
CA ILE A 175 -14.71 -10.81 7.63
C ILE A 175 -13.46 -11.67 7.48
N GLY A 176 -12.64 -11.35 6.49
CA GLY A 176 -11.44 -12.10 6.13
C GLY A 176 -10.25 -11.90 7.07
N SER A 177 -9.22 -12.73 6.86
CA SER A 177 -8.09 -12.92 7.77
C SER A 177 -7.23 -11.68 7.96
N ALA A 178 -7.14 -10.79 6.97
CA ALA A 178 -6.33 -9.56 7.07
C ALA A 178 -6.79 -8.66 8.24
N PHE A 179 -8.10 -8.51 8.42
CA PHE A 179 -8.66 -7.77 9.56
C PHE A 179 -8.34 -8.49 10.87
N TRP A 180 -8.61 -9.79 10.93
CA TRP A 180 -8.39 -10.58 12.15
C TRP A 180 -6.90 -10.66 12.53
N GLY A 181 -5.99 -10.63 11.56
CA GLY A 181 -4.56 -10.54 11.81
C GLY A 181 -4.16 -9.24 12.47
N LEU A 182 -4.73 -8.12 12.04
CA LEU A 182 -4.53 -6.83 12.70
C LEU A 182 -5.08 -6.83 14.13
N ILE A 183 -6.27 -7.39 14.35
CA ILE A 183 -6.87 -7.48 15.69
C ILE A 183 -6.04 -8.40 16.60
N ALA A 184 -5.74 -9.62 16.16
CA ALA A 184 -4.98 -10.59 16.95
C ALA A 184 -3.57 -10.09 17.27
N GLY A 185 -2.88 -9.52 16.27
CA GLY A 185 -1.58 -8.89 16.44
C GLY A 185 -1.63 -7.70 17.39
N GLY A 186 -2.60 -6.79 17.22
CA GLY A 186 -2.76 -5.63 18.09
C GLY A 186 -3.10 -5.99 19.54
N VAL A 187 -3.98 -6.98 19.75
CA VAL A 187 -4.28 -7.49 21.09
C VAL A 187 -3.04 -8.12 21.72
N CYS A 188 -2.31 -8.96 20.98
CA CYS A 188 -1.06 -9.56 21.44
C CYS A 188 -0.04 -8.49 21.83
N TYR A 189 0.13 -7.47 21.00
CA TYR A 189 1.02 -6.33 21.25
C TYR A 189 0.69 -5.62 22.57
N VAL A 190 -0.58 -5.26 22.77
CA VAL A 190 -1.02 -4.54 23.96
C VAL A 190 -0.84 -5.41 25.22
N VAL A 191 -1.27 -6.67 25.18
CA VAL A 191 -1.18 -7.56 26.34
C VAL A 191 0.27 -7.81 26.75
N LEU A 192 1.16 -8.09 25.80
CA LEU A 192 2.57 -8.36 26.08
C LEU A 192 3.29 -7.13 26.64
N ASN A 193 3.03 -5.94 26.07
CA ASN A 193 3.62 -4.71 26.58
C ASN A 193 3.10 -4.35 27.97
N LEU A 194 1.80 -4.51 28.25
CA LEU A 194 1.25 -4.28 29.58
C LEU A 194 1.85 -5.22 30.64
N ILE A 195 2.08 -6.49 30.29
CA ILE A 195 2.72 -7.46 31.21
C ILE A 195 4.19 -7.08 31.44
N ALA A 196 4.91 -6.72 30.39
CA ALA A 196 6.32 -6.33 30.47
C ALA A 196 6.51 -5.07 31.33
N ASP A 197 5.61 -4.09 31.22
CA ASP A 197 5.65 -2.88 32.03
C ASP A 197 5.27 -3.14 33.49
N ARG A 198 4.33 -4.07 33.75
CA ARG A 198 3.97 -4.46 35.11
C ARG A 198 5.10 -5.18 35.84
N ASN A 199 5.91 -5.98 35.16
CA ASN A 199 7.05 -6.69 35.75
C ASN A 199 8.29 -5.79 36.01
N ARG A 200 8.20 -4.50 35.69
CA ARG A 200 9.26 -3.50 35.95
C ARG A 200 9.07 -2.74 37.27
N TYR A 201 7.94 -2.92 37.93
CA TYR A 201 7.62 -2.40 39.25
C TYR A 201 7.49 -3.55 40.25
#